data_AF-A0A4R3QRC0-F1
#
_entry.id   AF-A0A4R3QRC0-F1
#
_cell.length_a   1.000
_cell.length_b   1.000
_cell.length_c   1.000
_cell.angle_alpha   90.00
_cell.angle_beta   90.00
_cell.angle_gamma   90.00
#
_symmetry.space_group_name_H-M   'P 1'
#
loop_
_entity.id
_entity.type
_entity.pdbx_description
1 polymer ?
#
loop_
_entity_poly.entity_id
_entity_poly.type
_entity_poly.pdbx_seq_one_letter_code
_entity_poly.pdbx_strand_id
1 'polypeptide(L)'
;MEYGVVAAGLDADGKSGCIILQLGSQWRTVLVTRRAILNVASPPRSTKARFLEHVETFCEIALNRLQMPATNQEIVVITADDVRGWRPHWPSPPTRISSQPTESRNSGHRTSKRQPYLQLIPAGTSEGTGQDGE
;
A
#
# COMPACT_ATOMS: atom_id res chain seq x y z
N MET A 1 -15.46 -14.00 -7.78
CA MET A 1 -15.19 -15.26 -7.06
C MET A 1 -15.71 -15.06 -5.65
N GLU A 2 -16.70 -15.81 -5.21
CA GLU A 2 -17.24 -15.69 -3.85
C GLU A 2 -16.29 -16.43 -2.89
N TYR A 3 -15.82 -15.75 -1.85
CA TYR A 3 -15.01 -16.33 -0.78
C TYR A 3 -15.61 -15.93 0.57
N GLY A 4 -15.46 -16.80 1.56
CA GLY A 4 -15.85 -16.53 2.94
C GLY A 4 -14.63 -16.53 3.86
N VAL A 5 -14.53 -15.56 4.77
CA VAL A 5 -13.56 -15.61 5.87
C VAL A 5 -14.17 -16.43 6.99
N VAL A 6 -13.58 -17.60 7.26
CA VAL A 6 -14.04 -18.52 8.33
C VAL A 6 -13.47 -18.11 9.68
N ALA A 7 -12.19 -17.73 9.70
CA ALA A 7 -11.50 -17.28 10.90
C ALA A 7 -10.36 -16.33 10.53
N ALA A 8 -10.09 -15.38 11.42
CA ALA A 8 -8.93 -14.51 11.33
C ALA A 8 -8.35 -14.27 12.73
N GLY A 9 -7.04 -14.47 12.87
CA GLY A 9 -6.35 -14.35 14.14
C GLY A 9 -4.95 -13.81 13.97
N LEU A 10 -4.46 -13.11 15.00
CA LEU A 10 -3.06 -12.77 15.13
C LEU A 10 -2.43 -13.74 16.12
N ASP A 11 -1.24 -14.24 15.79
CA ASP A 11 -0.42 -15.02 16.70
C ASP A 11 -0.18 -14.29 18.04
N ALA A 12 0.00 -15.07 19.12
CA ALA A 12 0.13 -14.54 20.47
C ALA A 12 1.31 -13.56 20.63
N ASP A 13 2.40 -13.75 19.86
CA ASP A 13 3.54 -12.83 19.85
C ASP A 13 3.30 -11.58 18.96
N GLY A 14 2.15 -11.48 18.30
CA GLY A 14 1.85 -10.43 17.33
C GLY A 14 2.78 -10.43 16.11
N LYS A 15 3.45 -11.56 15.85
CA LYS A 15 4.44 -11.70 14.79
C LYS A 15 3.81 -12.03 13.44
N SER A 16 2.69 -12.75 13.42
CA SER A 16 2.06 -13.15 12.16
C SER A 16 0.54 -13.19 12.33
N GLY A 17 -0.17 -12.92 11.24
CA GLY A 17 -1.60 -13.15 11.12
C GLY A 17 -1.89 -14.45 10.40
N CYS A 18 -3.03 -15.06 10.68
CA CYS A 18 -3.56 -16.21 9.99
C CYS A 18 -5.02 -15.93 9.63
N ILE A 19 -5.41 -16.22 8.39
CA ILE A 19 -6.78 -16.12 7.90
C ILE A 19 -7.13 -17.46 7.26
N ILE A 20 -8.27 -18.03 7.65
CA ILE A 20 -8.82 -19.23 7.02
C ILE A 20 -9.90 -18.76 6.05
N LEU A 21 -9.66 -19.02 4.77
CA LEU A 21 -10.55 -18.70 3.67
C LEU A 21 -11.27 -19.95 3.18
N GLN A 22 -12.56 -19.81 2.89
CA GLN A 22 -13.35 -20.79 2.19
C GLN A 22 -13.61 -20.30 0.76
N LEU A 23 -13.13 -21.05 -0.22
CA LEU A 23 -13.37 -20.83 -1.64
C LEU A 23 -14.17 -22.01 -2.19
N GLY A 24 -15.49 -21.85 -2.28
CA GLY A 24 -16.40 -22.96 -2.60
C GLY A 24 -16.24 -24.10 -1.59
N SER A 25 -15.87 -25.28 -2.07
CA SER A 25 -15.65 -26.48 -1.24
C SER A 25 -14.23 -26.61 -0.68
N GLN A 26 -13.34 -25.66 -0.97
CA GLN A 26 -11.92 -25.73 -0.60
C GLN A 26 -11.59 -24.72 0.50
N TRP A 27 -10.76 -25.13 1.44
CA TRP A 27 -10.25 -24.25 2.49
C TRP A 27 -8.81 -23.87 2.15
N ARG A 28 -8.45 -22.61 2.40
CA ARG A 28 -7.11 -22.06 2.17
C ARG A 28 -6.66 -21.31 3.40
N THR A 29 -5.40 -21.49 3.76
CA THR A 29 -4.78 -20.77 4.87
C THR A 29 -3.95 -19.62 4.32
N VAL A 30 -4.24 -18.40 4.73
CA VAL A 30 -3.46 -17.22 4.40
C VAL A 30 -2.62 -16.83 5.61
N LEU A 31 -1.31 -16.97 5.49
CA LEU A 31 -0.35 -16.55 6.51
C LEU A 31 0.16 -15.15 6.18
N VAL A 32 -0.09 -14.20 7.07
CA VAL A 32 0.32 -12.81 6.90
C VAL A 32 1.52 -12.52 7.79
N THR A 33 2.66 -12.19 7.17
CA THR A 33 3.88 -11.88 7.94
C THR A 33 3.74 -10.57 8.73
N ARG A 34 4.49 -10.42 9.83
CA ARG A 34 4.57 -9.16 10.59
C ARG A 34 4.77 -7.94 9.70
N ARG A 35 5.69 -8.07 8.75
CA ARG A 35 6.08 -6.96 7.87
C ARG A 35 4.93 -6.59 6.94
N ALA A 36 4.14 -7.55 6.45
CA ALA A 36 2.94 -7.27 5.68
C ALA A 36 1.95 -6.42 6.49
N ILE A 37 1.68 -6.80 7.75
CA ILE A 37 0.79 -6.06 8.66
C ILE A 37 1.30 -4.64 8.91
N LEU A 38 2.61 -4.47 9.11
CA LEU A 38 3.21 -3.14 9.27
C LEU A 38 3.11 -2.27 8.02
N ASN A 39 3.08 -2.86 6.82
CA ASN A 39 3.13 -2.13 5.55
C ASN A 39 1.75 -1.82 4.96
N VAL A 40 0.68 -2.46 5.47
CA VAL A 40 -0.66 -2.27 4.91
C VAL A 40 -1.23 -0.88 5.20
N ALA A 41 -0.83 -0.25 6.31
CA ALA A 41 -1.36 1.03 6.76
C ALA A 41 -0.27 1.95 7.30
N SER A 42 -0.55 3.25 7.25
CA SER A 42 0.23 4.29 7.94
C SER A 42 -0.61 4.87 9.09
N PRO A 43 -0.08 4.99 10.32
CA PRO A 43 1.26 4.58 10.76
C PRO A 43 1.43 3.05 10.86
N PRO A 44 2.68 2.54 10.75
CA PRO A 44 2.97 1.10 10.78
C PRO A 44 2.72 0.53 12.18
N ARG A 45 1.77 -0.42 12.28
CA ARG A 45 1.32 -1.02 13.54
C ARG A 45 0.94 -2.50 13.31
N SER A 46 1.54 -3.40 14.08
CA SER A 46 1.28 -4.85 14.02
C SER A 46 0.39 -5.32 15.18
N THR A 47 -0.77 -4.67 15.34
CA THR A 47 -1.74 -5.02 16.40
C THR A 47 -2.86 -5.88 15.82
N LYS A 48 -3.55 -6.64 16.68
CA LYS A 48 -4.71 -7.45 16.28
C LYS A 48 -5.80 -6.60 15.62
N ALA A 49 -6.09 -5.42 16.19
CA ALA A 49 -7.08 -4.49 15.63
C ALA A 49 -6.72 -4.08 14.19
N ARG A 50 -5.45 -3.74 13.94
CA ARG A 50 -4.96 -3.36 12.60
C ARG A 50 -5.04 -4.50 11.61
N PHE A 51 -4.66 -5.70 12.04
CA PHE A 51 -4.77 -6.89 11.21
C PHE A 51 -6.23 -7.15 10.81
N LEU A 52 -7.16 -7.12 11.76
CA LEU A 52 -8.59 -7.35 11.51
C LEU A 52 -9.21 -6.28 10.60
N GLU A 53 -8.83 -5.01 10.76
CA GLU A 53 -9.27 -3.90 9.91
C GLU A 53 -8.92 -4.12 8.43
N HIS A 54 -7.81 -4.83 8.15
CA HIS A 54 -7.29 -5.04 6.80
C HIS A 54 -7.35 -6.50 6.34
N VAL A 55 -8.18 -7.34 6.99
CA VAL A 55 -8.36 -8.75 6.61
C VAL A 55 -8.77 -8.85 5.15
N GLU A 56 -9.75 -8.06 4.71
CA GLU A 56 -10.21 -8.06 3.32
C GLU A 56 -9.07 -7.78 2.34
N THR A 57 -8.23 -6.76 2.60
CA THR A 57 -7.08 -6.46 1.74
C THR A 57 -6.11 -7.64 1.63
N PHE A 58 -5.83 -8.34 2.73
CA PHE A 58 -4.98 -9.54 2.67
C PHE A 58 -5.65 -10.69 1.90
N CYS A 59 -6.97 -10.82 1.98
CA CYS A 59 -7.74 -11.79 1.21
C CYS A 59 -7.68 -11.49 -0.28
N GLU A 60 -7.87 -10.22 -0.69
CA GLU A 60 -7.79 -9.82 -2.10
C GLU A 60 -6.41 -10.10 -2.69
N ILE A 61 -5.33 -9.79 -1.97
CA ILE A 61 -3.97 -10.12 -2.39
C ILE A 61 -3.81 -11.64 -2.53
N ALA A 62 -4.29 -12.42 -1.55
CA ALA A 62 -4.22 -13.88 -1.61
C ALA A 62 -4.99 -14.45 -2.80
N LEU A 63 -6.18 -13.93 -3.10
CA LEU A 63 -6.98 -14.35 -4.25
C LEU A 63 -6.33 -14.00 -5.58
N ASN A 64 -5.65 -12.85 -5.68
CA ASN A 64 -4.87 -12.51 -6.85
C ASN A 64 -3.73 -13.50 -7.08
N ARG A 65 -3.05 -13.92 -6.00
CA ARG A 65 -2.00 -14.95 -6.06
C ARG A 65 -2.54 -16.33 -6.42
N LEU A 66 -3.72 -16.70 -5.92
CA LEU A 66 -4.36 -18.00 -6.21
C LEU A 66 -4.87 -18.11 -7.65
N GLN A 67 -5.22 -17.01 -8.30
CA GLN A 67 -5.63 -16.99 -9.71
C GLN A 67 -4.45 -17.20 -10.67
N MET A 68 -3.20 -17.14 -10.19
CA MET A 68 -2.04 -17.45 -11.01
C MET A 68 -1.94 -18.99 -11.16
N PRO A 69 -1.89 -19.52 -12.40
CA PRO A 69 -2.04 -20.95 -12.70
C PRO A 69 -0.92 -21.85 -12.13
N ALA A 70 0.10 -21.28 -11.50
CA ALA A 70 1.27 -21.99 -11.00
C ALA A 70 1.14 -22.51 -9.56
N THR A 71 0.11 -22.12 -8.81
CA THR A 71 0.09 -22.37 -7.35
C THR A 71 -1.28 -22.79 -6.85
N ASN A 72 -1.59 -24.09 -6.96
CA ASN A 72 -2.65 -24.73 -6.18
C ASN A 72 -2.19 -24.96 -4.73
N GLN A 73 -1.70 -23.89 -4.08
CA GLN A 73 -1.17 -23.97 -2.72
C GLN A 73 -2.31 -23.88 -1.72
N GLU A 74 -2.39 -24.84 -0.79
CA GLU A 74 -3.31 -24.80 0.34
C GLU A 74 -2.98 -23.64 1.29
N ILE A 75 -1.70 -23.25 1.35
CA ILE A 75 -1.18 -22.18 2.18
C ILE A 75 -0.62 -21.07 1.30
N VAL A 76 -1.11 -19.85 1.47
CA VAL A 76 -0.64 -18.65 0.78
C VAL A 76 0.06 -17.75 1.80
N VAL A 77 1.31 -17.37 1.54
CA VAL A 77 2.07 -16.48 2.44
C VAL A 77 2.06 -15.07 1.86
N ILE A 78 1.54 -14.12 2.63
CA ILE A 78 1.51 -12.70 2.29
C ILE A 78 2.66 -11.97 2.99
N THR A 79 3.56 -11.44 2.18
CA THR A 79 4.74 -10.70 2.61
C THR A 79 4.56 -9.20 2.43
N ALA A 80 5.52 -8.43 2.96
CA ALA A 80 5.53 -6.98 2.72
C ALA A 80 5.73 -6.61 1.25
N ASP A 81 6.31 -7.51 0.45
CA ASP A 81 6.47 -7.27 -0.99
C ASP A 81 5.11 -7.34 -1.70
N ASP A 82 4.31 -8.35 -1.38
CA ASP A 82 2.95 -8.49 -1.92
C ASP A 82 2.09 -7.26 -1.56
N VAL A 83 2.17 -6.79 -0.31
CA VAL A 83 1.44 -5.58 0.14
C VAL A 83 1.93 -4.31 -0.56
N ARG A 84 3.24 -4.17 -0.79
CA ARG A 84 3.80 -3.03 -1.51
C ARG A 84 3.43 -3.04 -2.99
N GLY A 85 3.37 -4.22 -3.60
CA GLY A 85 2.97 -4.43 -4.99
C GLY A 85 1.47 -4.21 -5.23
N TRP A 86 0.64 -4.32 -4.20
CA TRP A 86 -0.81 -4.18 -4.27
C TRP A 86 -1.32 -2.73 -4.51
N ARG A 87 -0.42 -1.74 -4.60
CA ARG A 87 -0.78 -0.31 -4.65
C ARG A 87 -1.58 0.23 -5.87
N PRO A 88 -2.02 -0.50 -6.91
CA PRO A 88 -2.92 0.08 -7.91
C PRO A 88 -4.39 0.24 -7.48
N HIS A 89 -4.84 -0.35 -6.37
CA HIS A 89 -6.28 -0.44 -6.04
C HIS A 89 -6.70 0.13 -4.69
N TRP A 90 -5.79 0.76 -3.93
CA TRP A 90 -6.19 1.39 -2.68
C TRP A 90 -7.16 2.53 -3.01
N PRO A 91 -8.42 2.50 -2.54
CA PRO A 91 -9.25 3.68 -2.62
C PRO A 91 -8.52 4.76 -1.82
N SER A 92 -7.98 5.76 -2.53
CA SER A 92 -7.59 7.01 -1.90
C SER A 92 -8.70 7.36 -0.90
N PRO A 93 -8.40 7.66 0.38
CA PRO A 93 -9.44 8.13 1.29
C PRO A 93 -10.20 9.23 0.53
N PRO A 94 -11.55 9.21 0.50
CA PRO A 94 -12.29 10.18 -0.28
C PRO A 94 -11.76 11.53 0.15
N THR A 95 -11.11 12.23 -0.78
CA THR A 95 -10.67 13.60 -0.59
C THR A 95 -11.89 14.29 -0.03
N ARG A 96 -11.86 14.70 1.24
CA ARG A 96 -12.95 15.50 1.77
C ARG A 96 -12.98 16.70 0.85
N ILE A 97 -13.94 16.73 -0.05
CA ILE A 97 -14.30 17.91 -0.80
C ILE A 97 -14.74 18.85 0.31
N SER A 98 -13.82 19.73 0.71
CA SER A 98 -14.11 20.81 1.62
C SER A 98 -15.15 21.64 0.91
N SER A 99 -16.41 21.43 1.25
CA SER A 99 -17.52 22.27 0.84
C SER A 99 -17.26 23.67 1.37
N GLN A 100 -16.49 24.46 0.64
CA GLN A 100 -16.45 25.89 0.88
C GLN A 100 -17.75 26.47 0.32
N PRO A 101 -18.57 27.15 1.14
CA PRO A 101 -19.69 27.89 0.63
C PRO A 101 -19.19 29.00 -0.30
N THR A 102 -19.85 29.10 -1.45
CA THR A 102 -19.67 30.16 -2.44
C THR A 102 -20.07 31.50 -1.82
N GLU A 103 -19.12 32.41 -1.64
CA GLU A 103 -19.44 33.84 -1.61
C GLU A 103 -18.49 34.65 -2.49
N SER A 104 -19.12 35.57 -3.20
CA SER A 104 -18.64 36.34 -4.34
C SER A 104 -18.08 37.69 -3.89
N ARG A 105 -17.04 38.17 -4.61
CA ARG A 105 -16.39 39.50 -4.55
C ARG A 105 -15.59 39.76 -3.26
N ASN A 106 -14.33 40.18 -3.30
CA ASN A 106 -13.85 41.36 -4.00
C ASN A 106 -12.31 41.33 -4.19
N SER A 107 -11.87 42.09 -5.17
CA SER A 107 -10.52 42.58 -5.49
C SER A 107 -9.52 42.69 -4.32
N GLY A 108 -8.27 42.29 -4.56
CA GLY A 108 -7.13 42.64 -3.70
C GLY A 108 -5.90 41.75 -3.88
N HIS A 109 -4.87 42.30 -4.51
CA HIS A 109 -3.54 41.71 -4.72
C HIS A 109 -2.91 41.06 -3.48
N ARG A 110 -2.39 39.83 -3.61
CA ARG A 110 -1.03 39.48 -3.13
C ARG A 110 -0.58 38.10 -3.57
N THR A 111 0.66 38.05 -4.02
CA THR A 111 1.42 36.89 -4.50
C THR A 111 1.71 35.88 -3.38
N SER A 112 1.47 34.58 -3.63
CA SER A 112 2.04 33.51 -2.81
C SER A 112 2.38 32.28 -3.65
N LYS A 113 3.69 32.13 -3.86
CA LYS A 113 4.51 30.93 -4.07
C LYS A 113 3.87 29.72 -4.78
N ARG A 114 4.16 29.64 -6.08
CA ARG A 114 4.25 28.39 -6.85
C ARG A 114 5.26 27.44 -6.20
N GLN A 115 4.87 26.18 -5.99
CA GLN A 115 5.82 25.07 -5.94
C GLN A 115 6.11 24.60 -7.38
N PRO A 116 7.37 24.59 -7.84
CA PRO A 116 7.76 23.87 -9.04
C PRO A 116 8.50 22.60 -8.63
N TYR A 117 7.80 21.47 -8.53
CA TYR A 117 8.47 20.17 -8.65
C TYR A 117 8.34 19.77 -10.11
N LEU A 118 9.40 20.02 -10.87
CA LEU A 118 9.80 19.32 -12.10
C LEU A 118 10.94 20.13 -12.69
N GLN A 119 12.19 19.70 -12.50
CA GLN A 119 13.22 19.85 -13.54
C GLN A 119 14.09 18.60 -13.60
N LEU A 120 14.04 17.97 -14.77
CA LEU A 120 14.98 16.95 -15.24
C LEU A 120 16.40 17.53 -15.22
N ILE A 121 17.38 16.69 -14.87
CA ILE A 121 18.80 17.01 -15.10
C ILE A 121 19.23 16.32 -16.41
N PRO A 122 19.64 17.08 -17.44
CA PRO A 122 20.32 16.52 -18.62
C PRO A 122 21.81 16.29 -18.35
N ALA A 123 22.35 15.29 -19.04
CA ALA A 123 23.75 14.88 -19.01
C ALA A 123 24.69 16.01 -19.44
N GLY A 124 25.71 16.29 -18.63
CA GLY A 124 26.80 17.20 -18.97
C GLY A 124 27.95 16.44 -19.62
N THR A 125 28.21 16.76 -20.89
CA THR A 125 29.49 16.54 -21.56
C THR A 125 30.33 17.83 -21.51
N SER A 126 31.65 17.65 -21.52
CA SER A 126 32.68 18.56 -22.05
C SER A 126 33.38 19.57 -21.12
N GLU A 127 34.65 19.23 -20.86
CA GLU A 127 35.89 19.99 -21.13
C GLU A 127 36.15 21.36 -20.47
N GLY A 128 37.42 21.53 -20.02
CA GLY A 128 38.07 22.84 -20.01
C GLY A 128 39.10 23.11 -18.91
N THR A 129 40.35 22.66 -19.14
CA THR A 129 41.64 23.37 -18.90
C THR A 129 41.88 24.24 -17.64
N GLY A 130 42.97 23.91 -16.91
CA GLY A 130 44.12 24.82 -16.79
C GLY A 130 44.61 25.25 -15.39
N GLN A 131 45.87 24.85 -15.09
CA GLN A 131 46.93 25.58 -14.33
C GLN A 131 46.71 25.78 -12.81
N ASP A 132 47.67 25.76 -11.88
CA ASP A 132 49.12 25.59 -11.76
C ASP A 132 49.38 25.42 -10.23
N GLY A 133 50.30 24.58 -9.77
CA GLY A 133 51.56 25.05 -9.18
C GLY A 133 51.76 24.51 -7.74
N GLU A 134 52.69 23.56 -7.57
CA GLU A 134 53.91 23.63 -6.72
C GLU A 134 54.74 22.33 -6.89
#